data_AF-A0A2V6A1C3-F1
#
_entry.id   AF-A0A2V6A1C3-F1
#
_cell.length_a   1.000
_cell.length_b   1.000
_cell.length_c   1.000
_cell.angle_alpha   90.00
_cell.angle_beta   90.00
_cell.angle_gamma   90.00
#
_symmetry.space_group_name_H-M   'P 1'
#
loop_
_entity.id
_entity.type
_entity.pdbx_description
1 polymer ?
#
loop_
_entity_poly.entity_id
_entity_poly.type
_entity_poly.pdbx_seq_one_letter_code
_entity_poly.pdbx_strand_id
1 'polypeptide(L)'
;MKTLRLSGLLACLLILPQPSDAQEPTKSAQQPETQNPALAEKIRDTSPDKKFALRISYDAKTNQELMKGQNADAEKIFPQAIKAIGLVSLPEKAVVADLPWDGSAVDMSLTWSPDSKWCAFYANMSRTSETTVYHLRGDKFVEMGGEEELGVDVKGDVRFVWVTPIRWIKPGVLLLEQHVTNGKNATYRFTAKFDEKTGKFQIISKKKVPSKE
;
A
#
# COMPACT_ATOMS: atom_id res chain seq x y z
N MET A 1 20.29 15.37 64.50
CA MET A 1 19.45 15.15 65.70
C MET A 1 18.05 14.72 65.26
N LYS A 2 17.56 13.65 65.90
CA LYS A 2 16.16 13.17 65.98
C LYS A 2 15.51 12.53 64.74
N THR A 3 15.78 11.23 64.66
CA THR A 3 14.89 10.11 64.32
C THR A 3 13.48 10.19 64.92
N LEU A 4 12.49 9.64 64.20
CA LEU A 4 11.32 8.98 64.79
C LEU A 4 11.05 7.67 64.03
N ARG A 5 11.09 6.58 64.80
CA ARG A 5 10.67 5.22 64.46
C ARG A 5 9.19 5.04 64.85
N LEU A 6 8.48 4.12 64.19
CA LEU A 6 7.51 3.16 64.76
C LEU A 6 7.20 2.17 63.62
N SER A 7 7.66 0.92 63.61
CA SER A 7 7.27 -0.23 64.46
C SER A 7 5.84 -0.70 64.20
N GLY A 8 5.68 -1.72 63.36
CA GLY A 8 4.49 -2.57 63.26
C GLY A 8 4.94 -4.01 63.03
N LEU A 9 4.80 -4.83 64.07
CA LEU A 9 5.20 -6.24 64.19
C LEU A 9 4.00 -7.16 63.87
N LEU A 10 4.34 -8.40 63.48
CA LEU A 10 3.52 -9.64 63.54
C LEU A 10 2.40 -9.80 62.48
N ALA A 11 2.17 -10.97 61.87
CA ALA A 11 2.56 -12.33 62.23
C ALA A 11 2.71 -13.22 60.98
N CYS A 12 3.73 -14.08 60.97
CA CYS A 12 3.86 -15.19 60.04
C CYS A 12 2.75 -16.21 60.30
N LEU A 13 1.87 -16.45 59.34
CA LEU A 13 1.07 -17.67 59.30
C LEU A 13 1.83 -18.70 58.44
N LEU A 14 2.46 -19.66 59.13
CA LEU A 14 2.98 -20.89 58.54
C LEU A 14 1.80 -21.75 58.10
N ILE A 15 1.58 -21.88 56.79
CA ILE A 15 0.73 -22.94 56.24
C ILE A 15 1.63 -24.13 55.93
N LEU A 16 1.54 -25.17 56.75
CA LEU A 16 2.07 -26.51 56.46
C LEU A 16 1.23 -27.17 55.36
N PRO A 17 1.84 -27.88 54.39
CA PRO A 17 1.08 -28.66 53.41
C PRO A 17 0.71 -30.03 54.02
N GLN A 18 -0.55 -30.44 53.87
CA GLN A 18 -0.95 -31.85 54.02
C GLN A 18 -0.96 -32.54 52.65
N PRO A 19 -0.61 -33.84 52.58
CA PRO A 19 -0.48 -34.58 51.33
C PRO A 19 -1.84 -35.13 50.91
N SER A 20 -2.21 -34.96 49.65
CA SER A 20 -3.30 -35.70 49.03
C SER A 20 -2.90 -36.05 47.60
N ASP A 21 -2.68 -37.35 47.44
CA ASP A 21 -2.91 -38.20 46.27
C ASP A 21 -2.74 -37.62 44.84
N ALA A 22 -1.68 -38.13 44.21
CA ALA A 22 -1.59 -38.53 42.80
C ALA A 22 -2.53 -37.85 41.79
N GLN A 23 -2.03 -36.79 41.14
CA GLN A 23 -2.37 -36.49 39.75
C GLN A 23 -1.09 -36.16 38.98
N GLU A 24 -0.87 -36.87 37.87
CA GLU A 24 0.22 -36.65 36.92
C GLU A 24 0.33 -35.17 36.50
N PRO A 25 1.54 -34.62 36.31
CA PRO A 25 1.67 -33.28 35.73
C PRO A 25 1.20 -33.34 34.27
N THR A 26 -0.02 -32.86 34.04
CA THR A 26 -0.54 -32.65 32.69
C THR A 26 0.37 -31.62 32.02
N LYS A 27 1.13 -32.11 31.04
CA LYS A 27 1.97 -31.37 30.12
C LYS A 27 1.19 -30.13 29.66
N SER A 28 1.60 -28.95 30.12
CA SER A 28 1.02 -27.68 29.65
C SER A 28 1.08 -27.68 28.13
N ALA A 29 -0.09 -27.75 27.50
CA ALA A 29 -0.19 -27.61 26.06
C ALA A 29 0.40 -26.27 25.71
N GLN A 30 1.54 -26.29 25.01
CA GLN A 30 2.06 -25.13 24.31
C GLN A 30 0.94 -24.66 23.39
N GLN A 31 0.35 -23.53 23.77
CA GLN A 31 -0.42 -22.70 22.89
C GLN A 31 0.41 -22.55 21.61
N PRO A 32 -0.09 -22.93 20.42
CA PRO A 32 0.69 -22.81 19.22
C PRO A 32 1.05 -21.34 19.07
N GLU A 33 2.35 -21.04 19.21
CA GLU A 33 2.90 -19.79 18.72
C GLU A 33 2.41 -19.68 17.29
N THR A 34 1.46 -18.76 17.07
CA THR A 34 1.03 -18.41 15.74
C THR A 34 2.24 -17.73 15.15
N GLN A 35 3.12 -18.52 14.52
CA GLN A 35 4.26 -18.03 13.78
C GLN A 35 3.66 -17.06 12.76
N ASN A 36 3.80 -15.77 13.04
CA ASN A 36 3.44 -14.73 12.10
C ASN A 36 4.23 -15.10 10.84
N PRO A 37 3.57 -15.45 9.71
CA PRO A 37 4.30 -15.95 8.57
C PRO A 37 5.34 -14.90 8.20
N ALA A 38 6.61 -15.33 8.09
CA ALA A 38 7.69 -14.42 7.74
C ALA A 38 7.34 -13.78 6.39
N LEU A 39 7.01 -12.49 6.41
CA LEU A 39 6.64 -11.76 5.21
C LEU A 39 7.91 -11.51 4.40
N ALA A 40 7.83 -11.80 3.10
CA ALA A 40 8.84 -11.40 2.13
C ALA A 40 8.51 -10.02 1.59
N GLU A 41 9.53 -9.37 1.02
CA GLU A 41 9.38 -8.05 0.41
C GLU A 41 9.96 -8.03 -1.01
N LYS A 42 9.32 -7.24 -1.88
CA LYS A 42 9.86 -6.83 -3.18
C LYS A 42 9.93 -5.32 -3.24
N ILE A 43 11.12 -4.80 -3.55
CA ILE A 43 11.36 -3.37 -3.80
C ILE A 43 11.44 -3.18 -5.30
N ARG A 44 10.65 -2.26 -5.85
CA ARG A 44 10.66 -1.89 -7.27
C ARG A 44 10.27 -0.44 -7.47
N ASP A 45 10.23 -0.01 -8.73
CA ASP A 45 9.81 1.34 -9.12
C ASP A 45 10.56 2.41 -8.31
N THR A 46 11.90 2.37 -8.39
CA THR A 46 12.77 3.29 -7.67
C THR A 46 12.69 4.70 -8.27
N SER A 47 12.56 5.70 -7.40
CA SER A 47 12.59 7.12 -7.75
C SER A 47 13.87 7.53 -8.50
N PRO A 48 13.84 8.59 -9.33
CA PRO A 48 15.00 9.03 -10.13
C PRO A 48 16.27 9.32 -9.31
N ASP A 49 16.14 9.94 -8.15
CA ASP A 49 17.24 10.20 -7.21
C ASP A 49 17.63 9.01 -6.33
N LYS A 50 16.94 7.87 -6.50
CA LYS A 50 17.16 6.60 -5.82
C LYS A 50 16.93 6.61 -4.31
N LYS A 51 16.20 7.60 -3.79
CA LYS A 51 15.93 7.72 -2.35
C LYS A 51 14.63 7.09 -1.89
N PHE A 52 13.73 6.79 -2.83
CA PHE A 52 12.43 6.19 -2.54
C PHE A 52 12.11 5.07 -3.53
N ALA A 53 11.26 4.13 -3.12
CA ALA A 53 10.78 3.04 -3.96
C ALA A 53 9.43 2.50 -3.47
N LEU A 54 8.76 1.73 -4.33
CA LEU A 54 7.61 0.92 -3.97
C LEU A 54 8.07 -0.34 -3.22
N ARG A 55 7.48 -0.60 -2.04
CA ARG A 55 7.61 -1.86 -1.32
C ARG A 55 6.31 -2.64 -1.40
N ILE A 56 6.40 -3.91 -1.81
CA ILE A 56 5.33 -4.89 -1.74
C ILE A 56 5.71 -5.92 -0.68
N SER A 57 4.93 -6.02 0.39
CA SER A 57 5.07 -7.04 1.43
C SER A 57 4.07 -8.16 1.16
N TYR A 58 4.52 -9.42 1.18
CA TYR A 58 3.69 -10.57 0.81
C TYR A 58 4.05 -11.85 1.57
N ASP A 59 3.09 -12.77 1.64
CA ASP A 59 3.27 -14.09 2.22
C ASP A 59 3.99 -15.01 1.21
N ALA A 60 5.26 -15.30 1.47
CA ALA A 60 6.11 -16.04 0.53
C ALA A 60 5.62 -17.47 0.28
N LYS A 61 5.09 -18.13 1.32
CA LYS A 61 4.61 -19.50 1.25
C LYS A 61 3.36 -19.57 0.36
N THR A 62 2.40 -18.70 0.61
CA THR A 62 1.18 -18.56 -0.19
C THR A 62 1.54 -18.24 -1.64
N ASN A 63 2.46 -17.31 -1.87
CA ASN A 63 2.90 -16.99 -3.23
C ASN A 63 3.51 -18.20 -3.94
N GLN A 64 4.37 -18.96 -3.26
CA GLN A 64 5.00 -20.17 -3.79
C GLN A 64 3.96 -21.26 -4.09
N GLU A 65 2.95 -21.43 -3.24
CA GLU A 65 1.85 -22.37 -3.46
C GLU A 65 1.02 -21.98 -4.68
N LEU A 66 0.71 -20.69 -4.86
CA LEU A 66 -0.02 -20.17 -6.02
C LEU A 66 0.78 -20.30 -7.34
N MET A 67 2.12 -20.28 -7.26
CA MET A 67 3.00 -20.54 -8.41
C MET A 67 2.94 -22.01 -8.87
N LYS A 68 2.67 -22.97 -7.98
CA LYS A 68 2.64 -24.40 -8.33
C LYS A 68 1.51 -24.66 -9.33
N GLY A 69 1.87 -25.15 -10.52
CA GLY A 69 0.90 -25.46 -11.58
C GLY A 69 0.58 -24.27 -12.50
N GLN A 70 1.19 -23.10 -12.31
CA GLN A 70 1.14 -22.00 -13.27
C GLN A 70 2.45 -21.90 -14.04
N ASN A 71 2.37 -21.66 -15.35
CA ASN A 71 3.53 -21.20 -16.12
C ASN A 71 3.66 -19.68 -15.93
N ALA A 72 4.12 -19.27 -14.74
CA ALA A 72 4.26 -17.88 -14.35
C ALA A 72 5.74 -17.51 -14.19
N ASP A 73 6.04 -16.22 -14.37
CA ASP A 73 7.36 -15.65 -14.09
C ASP A 73 7.76 -15.91 -12.62
N ALA A 74 9.00 -16.33 -12.39
CA ALA A 74 9.56 -16.55 -11.04
C ALA A 74 9.49 -15.31 -10.15
N GLU A 75 9.44 -14.12 -10.75
CA GLU A 75 9.33 -12.85 -10.06
C GLU A 75 7.88 -12.41 -9.77
N LYS A 76 6.89 -13.19 -10.20
CA LYS A 76 5.47 -12.87 -10.04
C LYS A 76 5.07 -12.92 -8.56
N ILE A 77 4.43 -11.85 -8.12
CA ILE A 77 3.74 -11.80 -6.83
C ILE A 77 2.25 -11.81 -7.14
N PHE A 78 1.53 -12.82 -6.65
CA PHE A 78 0.09 -12.90 -6.79
C PHE A 78 -0.59 -11.92 -5.84
N PRO A 79 -1.61 -11.17 -6.29
CA PRO A 79 -2.38 -10.27 -5.43
C PRO A 79 -2.84 -10.91 -4.11
N GLN A 80 -3.26 -12.18 -4.16
CA GLN A 80 -3.73 -12.94 -2.99
C GLN A 80 -2.65 -13.14 -1.90
N ALA A 81 -1.37 -13.08 -2.27
CA ALA A 81 -0.27 -13.18 -1.32
C ALA A 81 0.11 -11.83 -0.71
N ILE A 82 -0.26 -10.70 -1.32
CA ILE A 82 0.13 -9.35 -0.88
C ILE A 82 -0.59 -9.00 0.43
N LYS A 83 0.19 -8.50 1.40
CA LYS A 83 -0.29 -8.07 2.72
C LYS A 83 -0.29 -6.57 2.90
N ALA A 84 0.67 -5.88 2.30
CA ALA A 84 0.77 -4.43 2.37
C ALA A 84 1.58 -3.88 1.20
N ILE A 85 1.25 -2.66 0.80
CA ILE A 85 1.99 -1.90 -0.20
C ILE A 85 2.28 -0.52 0.39
N GLY A 86 3.48 -0.01 0.16
CA GLY A 86 3.86 1.31 0.67
C GLY A 86 5.02 1.92 -0.11
N LEU A 87 5.23 3.21 0.09
CA LEU A 87 6.46 3.88 -0.27
C LEU A 87 7.46 3.75 0.87
N VAL A 88 8.71 3.46 0.53
CA VAL A 88 9.81 3.41 1.49
C VAL A 88 10.95 4.33 1.07
N SER A 89 11.67 4.85 2.06
CA SER A 89 12.97 5.48 1.87
C SER A 89 14.06 4.44 1.63
N LEU A 90 15.16 4.84 0.99
CA LEU A 90 16.32 4.00 0.71
C LEU A 90 17.61 4.68 1.22
N PRO A 91 18.56 3.89 1.76
CA PRO A 91 18.56 2.42 1.87
C PRO A 91 17.79 1.85 3.07
N GLU A 92 17.33 2.66 4.01
CA GLU A 92 16.83 2.23 5.32
C GLU A 92 15.48 1.48 5.25
N LYS A 93 14.77 1.57 4.12
CA LYS A 93 13.44 0.95 3.90
C LYS A 93 12.38 1.43 4.91
N ALA A 94 12.57 2.60 5.51
CA ALA A 94 11.57 3.17 6.41
C ALA A 94 10.34 3.59 5.61
N VAL A 95 9.14 3.22 6.09
CA VAL A 95 7.87 3.55 5.43
C VAL A 95 7.63 5.06 5.46
N VAL A 96 7.43 5.64 4.29
CA VAL A 96 7.18 7.08 4.09
C VAL A 96 5.77 7.37 3.57
N ALA A 97 5.03 6.34 3.13
CA ALA A 97 3.58 6.35 2.95
C ALA A 97 3.04 4.92 2.86
N ASP A 98 1.85 4.68 3.37
CA ASP A 98 1.07 3.49 3.05
C ASP A 98 0.27 3.74 1.78
N LEU A 99 0.16 2.75 0.90
CA LEU A 99 -0.59 2.85 -0.35
C LEU A 99 -1.86 1.98 -0.26
N PRO A 100 -2.96 2.38 -0.93
CA PRO A 100 -4.20 1.63 -0.88
C PRO A 100 -3.99 0.22 -1.44
N TRP A 101 -4.44 -0.77 -0.68
CA TRP A 101 -4.44 -2.17 -1.07
C TRP A 101 -5.60 -2.92 -0.43
N ASP A 102 -6.55 -3.35 -1.24
CA ASP A 102 -7.72 -4.13 -0.82
C ASP A 102 -7.70 -5.57 -1.39
N GLY A 103 -6.65 -5.92 -2.14
CA GLY A 103 -6.51 -7.22 -2.81
C GLY A 103 -7.26 -7.35 -4.14
N SER A 104 -7.93 -6.29 -4.61
CA SER A 104 -8.74 -6.34 -5.84
C SER A 104 -7.94 -6.05 -7.13
N ALA A 105 -6.78 -5.42 -7.01
CA ALA A 105 -6.00 -5.04 -8.19
C ALA A 105 -5.35 -6.25 -8.86
N VAL A 106 -5.48 -6.32 -10.19
CA VAL A 106 -4.85 -7.34 -11.04
C VAL A 106 -3.43 -6.95 -11.44
N ASP A 107 -3.14 -5.64 -11.47
CA ASP A 107 -1.83 -5.07 -11.76
C ASP A 107 -1.68 -3.72 -11.06
N MET A 108 -0.45 -3.29 -10.83
CA MET A 108 -0.15 -2.02 -10.18
C MET A 108 1.20 -1.45 -10.61
N SER A 109 1.31 -0.12 -10.61
CA SER A 109 2.56 0.57 -10.94
C SER A 109 2.70 1.88 -10.19
N LEU A 110 3.94 2.39 -10.14
CA LEU A 110 4.26 3.69 -9.57
C LEU A 110 5.02 4.53 -10.59
N THR A 111 4.50 5.72 -10.86
CA THR A 111 5.09 6.65 -11.84
C THR A 111 5.68 7.86 -11.12
N TRP A 112 7.00 8.02 -11.19
CA TRP A 112 7.73 9.11 -10.53
C TRP A 112 7.84 10.37 -11.37
N SER A 113 7.77 11.51 -10.68
CA SER A 113 8.15 12.79 -11.25
C SER A 113 9.68 12.94 -11.35
N PRO A 114 10.18 13.80 -12.25
CA PRO A 114 11.61 13.95 -12.45
C PRO A 114 12.40 14.43 -11.22
N ASP A 115 11.74 15.10 -10.27
CA ASP A 115 12.37 15.63 -9.06
C ASP A 115 12.28 14.68 -7.85
N SER A 116 11.76 13.47 -8.04
CA SER A 116 11.48 12.48 -6.99
C SER A 116 10.51 12.95 -5.89
N LYS A 117 9.87 14.12 -6.02
CA LYS A 117 8.98 14.64 -4.97
C LYS A 117 7.53 14.25 -5.18
N TRP A 118 7.14 13.93 -6.40
CA TRP A 118 5.80 13.43 -6.72
C TRP A 118 5.85 12.00 -7.25
N CYS A 119 4.81 11.24 -6.94
CA CYS A 119 4.52 9.97 -7.62
C CYS A 119 3.02 9.77 -7.79
N ALA A 120 2.65 9.00 -8.81
CA ALA A 120 1.28 8.52 -9.01
C ALA A 120 1.27 7.00 -8.87
N PHE A 121 0.52 6.50 -7.90
CA PHE A 121 0.22 5.09 -7.73
C PHE A 121 -0.98 4.73 -8.60
N TYR A 122 -0.89 3.60 -9.30
CA TYR A 122 -1.94 3.09 -10.17
C TYR A 122 -2.26 1.66 -9.77
N ALA A 123 -3.54 1.38 -9.54
CA ALA A 123 -4.07 0.04 -9.31
C ALA A 123 -5.11 -0.28 -10.39
N ASN A 124 -4.82 -1.28 -11.21
CA ASN A 124 -5.73 -1.76 -12.24
C ASN A 124 -6.65 -2.83 -11.68
N MET A 125 -7.96 -2.68 -11.83
CA MET A 125 -8.97 -3.68 -11.46
C MET A 125 -9.67 -4.20 -12.71
N SER A 126 -10.46 -5.26 -12.56
CA SER A 126 -11.11 -5.93 -13.71
C SER A 126 -12.03 -5.04 -14.55
N ARG A 127 -12.58 -3.98 -13.95
CA ARG A 127 -13.62 -3.11 -14.53
C ARG A 127 -13.40 -1.62 -14.29
N THR A 128 -12.35 -1.29 -13.53
CA THR A 128 -12.02 0.08 -13.17
C THR A 128 -10.53 0.18 -12.86
N SER A 129 -10.04 1.38 -12.58
CA SER A 129 -8.74 1.58 -11.96
C SER A 129 -8.81 2.68 -10.91
N GLU A 130 -7.87 2.65 -9.98
CA GLU A 130 -7.60 3.75 -9.06
C GLU A 130 -6.26 4.40 -9.42
N THR A 131 -6.23 5.72 -9.44
CA THR A 131 -4.98 6.50 -9.51
C THR A 131 -4.93 7.47 -8.34
N THR A 132 -3.91 7.31 -7.51
CA THR A 132 -3.70 8.14 -6.31
C THR A 132 -2.37 8.87 -6.45
N VAL A 133 -2.36 10.18 -6.27
CA VAL A 133 -1.14 10.99 -6.38
C VAL A 133 -0.60 11.31 -5.00
N TYR A 134 0.72 11.27 -4.85
CA TYR A 134 1.40 11.62 -3.61
C TYR A 134 2.47 12.69 -3.86
N HIS A 135 2.67 13.55 -2.86
CA HIS A 135 3.72 14.56 -2.85
C HIS A 135 4.50 14.52 -1.53
N LEU A 136 5.83 14.63 -1.64
CA LEU A 136 6.74 14.68 -0.51
C LEU A 136 6.56 16.00 0.26
N ARG A 137 6.14 15.88 1.52
CA ARG A 137 5.99 16.97 2.49
C ARG A 137 6.83 16.62 3.71
N GLY A 138 7.99 17.28 3.85
CA GLY A 138 8.97 16.88 4.86
C GLY A 138 9.61 15.54 4.48
N ASP A 139 9.47 14.54 5.34
CA ASP A 139 10.00 13.18 5.19
C ASP A 139 8.94 12.15 4.75
N LYS A 140 7.69 12.58 4.56
CA LYS A 140 6.56 11.71 4.21
C LYS A 140 5.92 12.09 2.88
N PHE A 141 5.42 11.09 2.18
CA PHE A 141 4.56 11.27 1.02
C PHE A 141 3.12 11.39 1.51
N VAL A 142 2.46 12.47 1.11
CA VAL A 142 1.07 12.75 1.46
C VAL A 142 0.23 12.65 0.20
N GLU A 143 -0.92 11.98 0.30
CA GLU A 143 -1.90 11.88 -0.77
C GLU A 143 -2.43 13.26 -1.18
N MET A 144 -2.58 13.46 -2.49
CA MET A 144 -2.94 14.74 -3.11
C MET A 144 -4.16 14.56 -4.00
N GLY A 145 -5.24 15.29 -3.68
CA GLY A 145 -6.51 15.22 -4.41
C GLY A 145 -7.24 13.88 -4.17
N GLY A 146 -8.53 13.83 -4.53
CA GLY A 146 -9.32 12.59 -4.54
C GLY A 146 -9.46 12.01 -5.95
N GLU A 147 -9.93 10.76 -6.07
CA GLU A 147 -10.12 10.06 -7.36
C GLU A 147 -10.94 10.86 -8.37
N GLU A 148 -11.97 11.59 -7.91
CA GLU A 148 -12.83 12.44 -8.74
C GLU A 148 -12.07 13.56 -9.47
N GLU A 149 -10.86 13.90 -9.03
CA GLU A 149 -10.07 15.03 -9.56
C GLU A 149 -9.12 14.64 -10.71
N LEU A 150 -8.94 13.34 -10.95
CA LEU A 150 -8.00 12.82 -11.96
C LEU A 150 -8.70 12.19 -13.16
N GLY A 151 -10.01 12.40 -13.32
CA GLY A 151 -10.79 11.95 -14.46
C GLY A 151 -11.22 13.09 -15.39
N VAL A 152 -11.63 12.72 -16.59
CA VAL A 152 -12.41 13.60 -17.47
C VAL A 152 -13.86 13.15 -17.49
N ASP A 153 -14.77 14.11 -17.41
CA ASP A 153 -16.20 13.81 -17.56
C ASP A 153 -16.48 13.21 -18.94
N VAL A 154 -17.17 12.07 -18.92
CA VAL A 154 -17.67 11.38 -20.10
C VAL A 154 -19.18 11.30 -20.01
N LYS A 155 -19.87 11.84 -21.01
CA LYS A 155 -21.33 11.76 -21.12
C LYS A 155 -21.75 10.34 -21.53
N GLY A 156 -22.87 9.88 -20.98
CA GLY A 156 -23.53 8.61 -21.33
C GLY A 156 -23.45 7.57 -20.21
N ASP A 157 -23.95 6.37 -20.51
CA ASP A 157 -23.91 5.22 -19.61
C ASP A 157 -22.52 4.59 -19.62
N VAL A 158 -21.66 5.04 -18.72
CA VAL A 158 -20.29 4.57 -18.59
C VAL A 158 -20.29 3.30 -17.74
N ARG A 159 -19.87 2.18 -18.33
CA ARG A 159 -19.82 0.89 -17.65
C ARG A 159 -18.51 0.66 -16.91
N PHE A 160 -17.40 0.95 -17.59
CA PHE A 160 -16.04 0.72 -17.08
C PHE A 160 -15.15 1.93 -17.38
N VAL A 161 -14.26 2.27 -16.45
CA VAL A 161 -13.37 3.43 -16.53
C VAL A 161 -12.00 3.06 -16.00
N TRP A 162 -10.97 3.25 -16.81
CA TRP A 162 -9.60 3.15 -16.35
C TRP A 162 -8.91 4.49 -16.58
N VAL A 163 -8.38 5.09 -15.53
CA VAL A 163 -7.55 6.30 -15.55
C VAL A 163 -6.13 5.85 -15.22
N THR A 164 -5.23 5.91 -16.20
CA THR A 164 -3.84 5.44 -16.07
C THR A 164 -2.87 6.62 -16.11
N PRO A 165 -1.97 6.78 -15.13
CA PRO A 165 -0.89 7.74 -15.21
C PRO A 165 0.13 7.29 -16.25
N ILE A 166 0.46 8.15 -17.21
CA ILE A 166 1.42 7.83 -18.28
C ILE A 166 2.81 8.29 -17.90
N ARG A 167 2.94 9.56 -17.48
CA ARG A 167 4.20 10.15 -17.01
C ARG A 167 3.96 11.54 -16.43
N TRP A 168 4.88 11.99 -15.60
CA TRP A 168 4.98 13.41 -15.26
C TRP A 168 5.62 14.18 -16.41
N ILE A 169 5.00 15.29 -16.82
CA ILE A 169 5.60 16.21 -17.79
C ILE A 169 6.66 17.06 -17.08
N LYS A 170 6.35 17.48 -15.86
CA LYS A 170 7.21 18.17 -14.89
C LYS A 170 6.56 18.03 -13.50
N PRO A 171 7.23 18.40 -12.40
CA PRO A 171 6.62 18.36 -11.07
C PRO A 171 5.26 19.07 -11.04
N GLY A 172 4.27 18.43 -10.42
CA GLY A 172 2.88 18.93 -10.34
C GLY A 172 2.09 18.90 -11.67
N VAL A 173 2.62 18.33 -12.76
CA VAL A 173 1.91 18.22 -14.04
C VAL A 173 1.98 16.78 -14.56
N LEU A 174 0.86 16.07 -14.48
CA LEU A 174 0.72 14.66 -14.80
C LEU A 174 -0.03 14.47 -16.13
N LEU A 175 0.54 13.65 -17.02
CA LEU A 175 -0.14 13.18 -18.23
C LEU A 175 -0.86 11.87 -17.91
N LEU A 176 -2.15 11.82 -18.18
CA LEU A 176 -3.00 10.64 -17.95
C LEU A 176 -3.69 10.20 -19.25
N GLU A 177 -4.12 8.95 -19.25
CA GLU A 177 -4.99 8.37 -20.25
C GLU A 177 -6.21 7.76 -19.56
N GLN A 178 -7.42 8.06 -20.05
CA GLN A 178 -8.66 7.47 -19.57
C GLN A 178 -9.29 6.64 -20.67
N HIS A 179 -9.40 5.35 -20.43
CA HIS A 179 -10.18 4.41 -21.24
C HIS A 179 -11.57 4.25 -20.65
N VAL A 180 -12.60 4.34 -21.49
CA VAL A 180 -13.99 4.14 -21.08
C VAL A 180 -14.71 3.19 -22.02
N THR A 181 -15.58 2.36 -21.44
CA THR A 181 -16.51 1.51 -22.19
C THR A 181 -17.93 1.98 -21.92
N ASN A 182 -18.63 2.46 -22.95
CA ASN A 182 -20.02 2.95 -22.88
C ASN A 182 -20.91 2.35 -23.98
N GLY A 183 -20.75 1.05 -24.26
CA GLY A 183 -21.28 0.39 -25.47
C GLY A 183 -20.40 0.63 -26.71
N LYS A 184 -19.51 1.62 -26.67
CA LYS A 184 -18.34 1.78 -27.54
C LYS A 184 -17.10 2.06 -26.68
N ASN A 185 -15.92 1.79 -27.23
CA ASN A 185 -14.66 2.11 -26.56
C ASN A 185 -14.24 3.52 -26.93
N ALA A 186 -13.86 4.32 -25.94
CA ALA A 186 -13.25 5.62 -26.16
C ALA A 186 -12.02 5.78 -25.26
N THR A 187 -10.99 6.42 -25.80
CA THR A 187 -9.77 6.72 -25.06
C THR A 187 -9.51 8.22 -25.12
N TYR A 188 -9.22 8.81 -23.97
CA TYR A 188 -8.89 10.22 -23.82
C TYR A 188 -7.50 10.36 -23.25
N ARG A 189 -6.69 11.26 -23.79
CA ARG A 189 -5.42 11.67 -23.20
C ARG A 189 -5.53 13.09 -22.71
N PHE A 190 -5.14 13.35 -21.48
CA PHE A 190 -5.33 14.64 -20.83
C PHE A 190 -4.20 14.94 -19.86
N THR A 191 -4.02 16.23 -19.57
CA THR A 191 -3.00 16.68 -18.60
C THR A 191 -3.72 17.28 -17.40
N ALA A 192 -3.39 16.76 -16.22
CA ALA A 192 -3.80 17.32 -14.95
C ALA A 192 -2.64 18.15 -14.36
N LYS A 193 -2.94 19.36 -13.88
CA LYS A 193 -1.98 20.23 -13.19
C LYS A 193 -2.46 20.44 -11.77
N PHE A 194 -1.56 20.27 -10.81
CA PHE A 194 -1.81 20.63 -9.42
C PHE A 194 -1.87 22.14 -9.26
N ASP A 195 -2.94 22.63 -8.63
CA ASP A 195 -3.10 24.03 -8.24
C ASP A 195 -2.81 24.16 -6.74
N GLU A 196 -1.67 24.79 -6.41
CA GLU A 196 -1.24 24.99 -5.02
C GLU A 196 -2.21 25.84 -4.20
N LYS A 197 -3.02 26.70 -4.85
CA LYS A 197 -3.97 27.56 -4.14
C LYS A 197 -5.17 26.78 -3.65
N THR A 198 -5.65 25.84 -4.46
CA THR A 198 -6.84 25.04 -4.14
C THR A 198 -6.48 23.70 -3.49
N GLY A 199 -5.22 23.26 -3.64
CA GLY A 199 -4.77 21.95 -3.20
C GLY A 199 -5.29 20.80 -4.07
N LYS A 200 -5.77 21.09 -5.28
CA LYS A 200 -6.47 20.13 -6.15
C LYS A 200 -5.84 20.03 -7.53
N PHE A 201 -6.09 18.93 -8.22
CA PHE A 201 -5.75 18.80 -9.64
C PHE A 201 -6.81 19.46 -10.53
N GLN A 202 -6.36 20.10 -11.60
CA GLN A 202 -7.20 20.68 -12.64
C GLN A 202 -6.82 20.12 -14.00
N ILE A 203 -7.81 19.70 -14.79
CA ILE A 203 -7.58 19.25 -16.15
C ILE A 203 -7.34 20.46 -17.05
N ILE A 204 -6.10 20.62 -17.53
CA ILE A 204 -5.68 21.77 -18.34
C ILE A 204 -5.65 21.48 -19.84
N SER A 205 -5.77 20.21 -20.25
CA SER A 205 -5.94 19.82 -21.65
C SER A 205 -6.57 18.44 -21.74
N LYS A 206 -7.36 18.20 -22.80
CA LYS A 206 -7.98 16.90 -23.10
C LYS A 206 -8.03 16.71 -24.61
N LYS A 207 -7.71 15.51 -25.08
CA LYS A 207 -7.93 15.08 -26.47
C LYS A 207 -8.48 13.67 -26.50
N LYS A 208 -9.42 13.40 -27.40
CA LYS A 208 -9.81 12.02 -27.75
C LYS A 208 -8.71 11.43 -28.63
N VAL A 209 -8.30 10.20 -28.36
CA VAL A 209 -7.31 9.47 -29.16
C VAL A 209 -7.93 8.17 -29.67
N PRO A 210 -7.41 7.60 -30.77
CA PRO A 210 -7.80 6.27 -31.20
C PRO A 210 -7.62 5.29 -30.04
N SER A 211 -8.65 4.46 -29.79
CA SER A 211 -8.50 3.36 -28.85
C SER A 211 -7.47 2.40 -29.41
N LYS A 212 -6.53 1.95 -28.57
CA LYS A 212 -5.67 0.83 -28.96
C LYS A 212 -6.59 -0.38 -29.13
N GLU A 213 -6.58 -0.96 -30.33
CA GLU A 213 -7.21 -2.25 -30.63
C GLU A 213 -6.52 -3.39 -29.87
#